data_AF-A0A892ZEA2-F1
#
_entry.id   AF-A0A892ZEA2-F1
#
_cell.length_a   1.000
_cell.length_b   1.000
_cell.length_c   1.000
_cell.angle_alpha   90.00
_cell.angle_beta   90.00
_cell.angle_gamma   90.00
#
_symmetry.space_group_name_H-M   'P 1'
#
loop_
_entity.id
_entity.type
_entity.pdbx_description
1 polymer ?
#
loop_
_entity_poly.entity_id
_entity_poly.type
_entity_poly.pdbx_seq_one_letter_code
_entity_poly.pdbx_strand_id
1 'polypeptide(L)'
;MNNKNKVRWYEKTIEYQVVRTFMKISAAPLAGNHEVIGDTIFYEGNKFFLVEFKRGMNLKEERKKEQDKYEGNDYRSAISDLQLIKNGDSANYHFIIYGKYKDNKFSLFYQKYIDFLADDNSTIDGNQIGPKHQFPTLEYSEFQEYLEKVIELKKRSHKNCSCTGGVDNTLGVDNTLGLDSVLIIDEHGKAATIRDFQEHQNKLKNQLKNQSKHNESGETPEKPKKPKPPRI
;
A
#
# COMPACT_ATOMS: atom_id res chain seq x y z
N MET A 1 -33.59 -34.39 0.07
CA MET A 1 -32.31 -34.46 0.80
C MET A 1 -31.95 -33.09 1.33
N ASN A 2 -31.82 -33.02 2.65
CA ASN A 2 -31.25 -32.01 3.56
C ASN A 2 -30.93 -30.60 3.07
N ASN A 3 -31.54 -29.67 3.79
CA ASN A 3 -31.17 -28.27 3.99
C ASN A 3 -29.64 -28.18 4.27
N LYS A 4 -28.83 -27.98 3.23
CA LYS A 4 -27.38 -27.74 3.38
C LYS A 4 -27.25 -26.43 4.15
N ASN A 5 -26.78 -26.49 5.39
CA ASN A 5 -26.35 -25.31 6.13
C ASN A 5 -25.41 -24.49 5.21
N LYS A 6 -25.89 -23.34 4.76
CA LYS A 6 -25.13 -22.44 3.90
C LYS A 6 -23.91 -21.98 4.71
N VAL A 7 -22.72 -22.38 4.28
CA VAL A 7 -21.47 -22.00 4.94
C VAL A 7 -21.40 -20.47 5.02
N ARG A 8 -21.15 -19.96 6.23
CA ARG A 8 -21.10 -18.52 6.52
C ARG A 8 -19.71 -18.14 7.00
N TRP A 9 -19.10 -17.16 6.34
CA TRP A 9 -17.90 -16.46 6.79
C TRP A 9 -18.16 -14.96 6.85
N TYR A 10 -17.23 -14.19 7.40
CA TYR A 10 -17.29 -12.74 7.54
C TYR A 10 -16.03 -12.10 6.92
N GLU A 11 -16.00 -10.78 6.80
CA GLU A 11 -14.80 -10.03 6.37
C GLU A 11 -13.58 -10.37 7.24
N LYS A 12 -13.79 -10.43 8.56
CA LYS A 12 -12.78 -10.91 9.51
C LYS A 12 -12.25 -12.32 9.24
N THR A 13 -13.03 -13.19 8.59
CA THR A 13 -12.53 -14.51 8.15
C THR A 13 -11.51 -14.37 7.01
N ILE A 14 -11.68 -13.36 6.15
CA ILE A 14 -10.74 -13.03 5.08
C ILE A 14 -9.44 -12.50 5.68
N GLU A 15 -9.52 -11.52 6.57
CA GLU A 15 -8.38 -10.94 7.29
C GLU A 15 -7.54 -12.04 7.97
N TYR A 16 -8.18 -12.91 8.75
CA TYR A 16 -7.49 -14.03 9.42
C TYR A 16 -6.83 -15.00 8.44
N GLN A 17 -7.48 -15.29 7.31
CA GLN A 17 -6.90 -16.16 6.29
C GLN A 17 -5.69 -15.49 5.63
N VAL A 18 -5.73 -14.17 5.42
CA VAL A 18 -4.61 -13.38 4.90
C VAL A 18 -3.46 -13.39 5.90
N VAL A 19 -3.70 -13.10 7.19
CA VAL A 19 -2.66 -13.19 8.24
C VAL A 19 -2.00 -14.56 8.22
N ARG A 20 -2.78 -15.65 8.18
CA ARG A 20 -2.24 -17.02 8.13
C ARG A 20 -1.45 -17.33 6.85
N THR A 21 -1.73 -16.65 5.75
CA THR A 21 -1.08 -16.85 4.45
C THR A 21 0.19 -16.00 4.33
N PHE A 22 0.18 -14.80 4.92
CA PHE A 22 1.22 -13.77 4.80
C PHE A 22 1.89 -13.44 6.15
N MET A 23 2.03 -14.41 7.07
CA MET A 23 2.56 -14.20 8.44
C MET A 23 3.93 -13.49 8.52
N LYS A 24 4.62 -13.31 7.40
CA LYS A 24 5.96 -12.73 7.28
C LYS A 24 5.99 -11.30 6.75
N ILE A 25 4.86 -10.79 6.27
CA ILE A 25 4.78 -9.43 5.72
C ILE A 25 4.40 -8.49 6.84
N SER A 26 5.12 -7.37 6.95
CA SER A 26 4.79 -6.34 7.92
C SER A 26 3.50 -5.64 7.51
N ALA A 27 2.69 -5.25 8.49
CA ALA A 27 1.38 -4.64 8.22
C ALA A 27 1.12 -3.45 9.14
N ALA A 28 0.40 -2.48 8.58
CA ALA A 28 -0.18 -1.33 9.24
C ALA A 28 -1.70 -1.39 9.04
N PRO A 29 -2.45 -2.05 9.94
CA PRO A 29 -3.91 -2.02 9.91
C PRO A 29 -4.38 -0.59 10.14
N LEU A 30 -5.30 -0.13 9.30
CA LEU A 30 -5.85 1.22 9.34
C LEU A 30 -7.18 1.20 10.09
N ALA A 31 -7.45 2.27 10.84
CA ALA A 31 -8.68 2.43 11.60
C ALA A 31 -9.13 3.90 11.60
N GLY A 32 -10.43 4.13 11.76
CA GLY A 32 -11.01 5.47 11.90
C GLY A 32 -10.80 6.32 10.65
N ASN A 33 -10.29 7.55 10.81
CA ASN A 33 -10.13 8.49 9.69
C ASN A 33 -9.16 7.99 8.60
N HIS A 34 -8.27 7.05 8.93
CA HIS A 34 -7.33 6.48 7.97
C HIS A 34 -7.96 5.38 7.09
N GLU A 35 -9.11 4.81 7.47
CA GLU A 35 -9.82 3.79 6.66
C GLU A 35 -10.31 4.32 5.30
N VAL A 36 -10.26 5.64 5.09
CA VAL A 36 -10.64 6.23 3.81
C VAL A 36 -9.79 5.68 2.67
N ILE A 37 -8.50 5.41 2.87
CA ILE A 37 -7.63 4.88 1.80
C ILE A 37 -7.87 3.40 1.56
N GLY A 38 -7.96 2.59 2.62
CA GLY A 38 -8.23 1.16 2.63
C GLY A 38 -8.15 0.60 4.06
N ASP A 39 -8.17 -0.72 4.21
CA ASP A 39 -8.17 -1.39 5.52
C ASP A 39 -6.76 -1.64 6.07
N THR A 40 -5.78 -1.92 5.21
CA THR A 40 -4.42 -2.26 5.66
C THR A 40 -3.39 -1.88 4.63
N ILE A 41 -2.29 -1.29 5.10
CA ILE A 41 -1.06 -1.11 4.32
C ILE A 41 -0.13 -2.28 4.64
N PHE A 42 0.32 -2.97 3.62
CA PHE A 42 1.35 -4.00 3.75
C PHE A 42 2.70 -3.47 3.25
N TYR A 43 3.77 -3.99 3.85
CA TYR A 43 5.13 -3.54 3.60
C TYR A 43 6.15 -4.68 3.68
N GLU A 44 7.11 -4.64 2.76
CA GLU A 44 8.32 -5.49 2.76
C GLU A 44 9.55 -4.67 2.29
N GLY A 45 10.41 -4.23 3.22
CA GLY A 45 11.67 -3.52 2.89
C GLY A 45 11.53 -2.07 2.43
N ASN A 46 11.01 -1.79 1.24
CA ASN A 46 10.65 -0.42 0.79
C ASN A 46 9.46 -0.42 -0.18
N LYS A 47 8.62 -1.43 -0.02
CA LYS A 47 7.68 -1.85 -1.03
C LYS A 47 6.32 -1.91 -0.38
N PHE A 48 5.44 -1.01 -0.81
CA PHE A 48 4.14 -0.80 -0.20
C PHE A 48 3.01 -1.25 -1.13
N PHE A 49 1.97 -1.83 -0.55
CA PHE A 49 0.69 -2.03 -1.23
C PHE A 49 -0.48 -1.88 -0.26
N LEU A 50 -1.63 -1.50 -0.79
CA LEU A 50 -2.85 -1.22 -0.06
C LEU A 50 -3.86 -2.33 -0.28
N VAL A 51 -4.60 -2.67 0.78
CA VAL A 51 -5.62 -3.70 0.76
C VAL A 51 -6.92 -3.17 1.32
N GLU A 52 -8.00 -3.50 0.63
CA GLU A 52 -9.38 -3.45 1.11
C GLU A 52 -9.92 -4.88 1.13
N PHE A 53 -10.33 -5.35 2.31
CA PHE A 53 -10.93 -6.66 2.50
C PHE A 53 -12.41 -6.60 2.19
N LYS A 54 -12.91 -7.61 1.47
CA LYS A 54 -14.35 -7.79 1.23
C LYS A 54 -14.73 -9.22 1.51
N ARG A 55 -15.93 -9.45 2.02
CA ARG A 55 -16.41 -10.80 2.33
C ARG A 55 -16.53 -11.66 1.08
N GLY A 56 -16.94 -11.09 -0.06
CA GLY A 56 -17.03 -11.79 -1.34
C GLY A 56 -18.30 -12.60 -1.55
N MET A 57 -19.33 -12.40 -0.72
CA MET A 57 -20.64 -13.07 -0.92
C MET A 57 -21.56 -12.31 -1.87
N ASN A 58 -21.41 -10.99 -1.96
CA ASN A 58 -22.18 -10.14 -2.87
C ASN A 58 -21.26 -9.02 -3.38
N LEU A 59 -20.34 -9.39 -4.28
CA LEU A 59 -19.35 -8.45 -4.82
C LEU A 59 -19.98 -7.25 -5.52
N LYS A 60 -21.17 -7.40 -6.11
CA LYS A 60 -21.88 -6.28 -6.74
C LYS A 60 -22.29 -5.21 -5.72
N GLU A 61 -22.82 -5.61 -4.58
CA GLU A 61 -23.20 -4.68 -3.52
C GLU A 61 -21.97 -4.09 -2.82
N GLU A 62 -20.95 -4.92 -2.55
CA GLU A 62 -19.67 -4.48 -2.00
C GLU A 62 -18.99 -3.46 -2.93
N ARG A 63 -19.01 -3.68 -4.24
CA ARG A 63 -18.50 -2.74 -5.24
C ARG A 63 -19.28 -1.44 -5.25
N LYS A 64 -20.61 -1.51 -5.21
CA LYS A 64 -21.43 -0.30 -5.16
C LYS A 64 -21.06 0.56 -3.95
N LYS A 65 -20.87 -0.05 -2.78
CA LYS A 65 -20.43 0.67 -1.56
C LYS A 65 -19.08 1.36 -1.75
N GLU A 66 -18.13 0.72 -2.45
CA GLU A 66 -16.85 1.36 -2.78
C GLU A 66 -17.00 2.49 -3.80
N GLN A 67 -17.82 2.31 -4.84
CA GLN A 67 -18.11 3.36 -5.82
C GLN A 67 -18.78 4.58 -5.17
N ASP A 68 -19.68 4.35 -4.20
CA ASP A 68 -20.36 5.41 -3.45
C ASP A 68 -19.38 6.25 -2.59
N LYS A 69 -18.15 5.79 -2.33
CA LYS A 69 -17.09 6.60 -1.68
C LYS A 69 -16.60 7.74 -2.58
N TYR A 70 -16.94 7.78 -3.87
CA TYR A 70 -16.49 8.76 -4.87
C TYR A 70 -17.59 9.73 -5.35
N GLU A 71 -18.71 9.85 -4.63
CA GLU A 71 -19.76 10.79 -5.03
C GLU A 71 -19.19 12.21 -5.25
N GLY A 72 -19.70 12.95 -6.24
CA GLY A 72 -19.19 14.28 -6.60
C GLY A 72 -18.05 14.27 -7.64
N ASN A 73 -17.20 13.24 -7.65
CA ASN A 73 -16.10 13.09 -8.61
C ASN A 73 -16.41 12.12 -9.78
N ASP A 74 -17.53 11.38 -9.74
CA ASP A 74 -17.81 10.20 -10.59
C ASP A 74 -16.71 9.14 -10.43
N TYR A 75 -17.06 7.97 -9.91
CA TYR A 75 -16.09 6.87 -9.73
C TYR A 75 -15.38 6.51 -11.04
N ARG A 76 -16.01 6.76 -12.21
CA ARG A 76 -15.37 6.57 -13.52
C ARG A 76 -14.24 7.57 -13.77
N SER A 77 -14.46 8.85 -13.50
CA SER A 77 -13.40 9.86 -13.60
C SER A 77 -12.29 9.58 -12.59
N ALA A 78 -12.63 9.14 -11.37
CA ALA A 78 -11.65 8.73 -10.38
C ALA A 78 -10.80 7.54 -10.85
N ILE A 79 -11.38 6.55 -11.54
CA ILE A 79 -10.61 5.46 -12.17
C ILE A 79 -9.63 6.04 -13.20
N SER A 80 -10.09 6.94 -14.07
CA SER A 80 -9.22 7.58 -15.07
C SER A 80 -8.08 8.37 -14.43
N ASP A 81 -8.36 9.16 -13.40
CA ASP A 81 -7.35 9.92 -12.67
C ASP A 81 -6.32 9.02 -12.00
N LEU A 82 -6.76 7.94 -11.35
CA LEU A 82 -5.87 6.95 -10.73
C LEU A 82 -5.02 6.19 -11.76
N GLN A 83 -5.57 5.95 -12.97
CA GLN A 83 -4.84 5.34 -14.08
C GLN A 83 -3.83 6.28 -14.74
N LEU A 84 -4.00 7.60 -14.64
CA LEU A 84 -3.03 8.55 -15.19
C LEU A 84 -1.77 8.67 -14.32
N ILE A 85 -1.86 8.31 -13.04
CA ILE A 85 -0.71 8.29 -12.14
C ILE A 85 0.32 7.28 -12.69
N LYS A 86 1.51 7.78 -13.02
CA LYS A 86 2.64 7.01 -13.57
C LYS A 86 2.26 6.11 -14.76
N ASN A 87 1.48 6.62 -15.71
CA ASN A 87 1.07 5.89 -16.91
C ASN A 87 0.31 4.57 -16.62
N GLY A 88 -0.37 4.47 -15.48
CA GLY A 88 -1.20 3.33 -15.11
C GLY A 88 -0.51 2.32 -14.20
N ASP A 89 0.79 2.48 -13.94
CA ASP A 89 1.53 1.55 -13.08
C ASP A 89 1.04 1.65 -11.63
N SER A 90 0.75 2.87 -11.13
CA SER A 90 0.32 3.14 -9.75
C SER A 90 -1.00 2.46 -9.35
N ALA A 91 -1.82 2.05 -10.31
CA ALA A 91 -3.05 1.32 -10.02
C ALA A 91 -2.81 -0.16 -9.69
N ASN A 92 -1.58 -0.66 -9.87
CA ASN A 92 -1.19 -2.05 -9.63
C ASN A 92 -0.89 -2.37 -8.16
N TYR A 93 -1.06 -1.43 -7.23
CA TYR A 93 -0.57 -1.56 -5.85
C TYR A 93 -1.69 -1.47 -4.79
N HIS A 94 -2.95 -1.43 -5.24
CA HIS A 94 -4.12 -1.38 -4.40
C HIS A 94 -5.05 -2.52 -4.78
N PHE A 95 -5.39 -3.36 -3.81
CA PHE A 95 -6.09 -4.62 -4.04
C PHE A 95 -7.35 -4.76 -3.21
N ILE A 96 -8.35 -5.41 -3.82
CA ILE A 96 -9.49 -5.99 -3.13
C ILE A 96 -9.17 -7.46 -2.87
N ILE A 97 -9.24 -7.87 -1.60
CA ILE A 97 -9.04 -9.27 -1.19
C ILE A 97 -10.35 -9.82 -0.66
N TYR A 98 -10.78 -10.95 -1.20
CA TYR A 98 -12.06 -11.54 -0.80
C TYR A 98 -12.08 -13.06 -0.83
N GLY A 99 -13.05 -13.63 -0.12
CA GLY A 99 -13.22 -15.07 -0.02
C GLY A 99 -14.21 -15.62 -1.03
N LYS A 100 -13.89 -16.76 -1.64
CA LYS A 100 -14.87 -17.62 -2.30
C LYS A 100 -14.87 -18.99 -1.66
N TYR A 101 -16.06 -19.59 -1.56
CA TYR A 101 -16.23 -20.95 -1.08
C TYR A 101 -16.80 -21.80 -2.20
N LYS A 102 -16.01 -22.75 -2.70
CA LYS A 102 -16.38 -23.65 -3.79
C LYS A 102 -15.86 -25.05 -3.47
N ASP A 103 -16.64 -26.08 -3.80
CA ASP A 103 -16.23 -27.48 -3.63
C ASP A 103 -15.77 -27.83 -2.21
N ASN A 104 -16.49 -27.29 -1.21
CA ASN A 104 -16.20 -27.37 0.22
C ASN A 104 -14.84 -26.78 0.65
N LYS A 105 -14.21 -25.97 -0.21
CA LYS A 105 -12.94 -25.30 0.05
C LYS A 105 -13.12 -23.79 0.06
N PHE A 106 -12.58 -23.16 1.11
CA PHE A 106 -12.44 -21.71 1.20
C PHE A 106 -11.10 -21.29 0.59
N SER A 107 -11.14 -20.32 -0.32
CA SER A 107 -9.95 -19.76 -0.98
C SER A 107 -10.04 -18.24 -1.01
N LEU A 108 -8.87 -17.59 -0.92
CA LEU A 108 -8.73 -16.16 -1.17
C LEU A 108 -8.74 -15.88 -2.67
N PHE A 109 -9.16 -14.70 -3.05
CA PHE A 109 -9.08 -14.14 -4.40
C PHE A 109 -8.66 -12.69 -4.29
N TYR A 110 -7.90 -12.24 -5.28
CA TYR A 110 -7.40 -10.88 -5.37
C TYR A 110 -7.86 -10.25 -6.67
N GLN A 111 -8.14 -8.95 -6.59
CA GLN A 111 -8.46 -8.13 -7.75
C GLN A 111 -7.83 -6.75 -7.55
N LYS A 112 -7.34 -6.13 -8.63
CA LYS A 112 -6.90 -4.73 -8.54
C LYS A 112 -8.08 -3.86 -8.18
N TYR A 113 -7.88 -2.89 -7.30
CA TYR A 113 -8.93 -2.02 -6.81
C TYR A 113 -9.63 -1.27 -7.96
N ILE A 114 -8.87 -0.77 -8.95
CA ILE A 114 -9.44 -0.09 -10.12
C ILE A 114 -10.31 -1.03 -10.98
N ASP A 115 -9.88 -2.27 -11.17
CA ASP A 115 -10.61 -3.29 -11.95
C ASP A 115 -11.91 -3.65 -11.23
N PHE A 116 -11.85 -3.75 -9.90
CA PHE A 116 -13.02 -3.97 -9.06
C PHE A 116 -14.02 -2.83 -9.20
N LEU A 117 -13.58 -1.56 -9.14
CA LEU A 117 -14.45 -0.40 -9.35
C LEU A 117 -15.04 -0.35 -10.76
N ALA A 118 -14.28 -0.77 -11.77
CA ALA A 118 -14.70 -0.78 -13.18
C ALA A 118 -15.70 -1.89 -13.53
N ASP A 119 -15.99 -2.82 -12.61
CA ASP A 119 -16.71 -4.07 -12.90
C ASP A 119 -16.00 -4.94 -13.95
N ASP A 120 -14.67 -4.91 -13.96
CA ASP A 120 -13.89 -5.92 -14.66
C ASP A 120 -13.96 -7.25 -13.86
N ASN A 121 -13.94 -8.38 -14.56
CA ASN A 121 -13.92 -9.71 -13.96
C ASN A 121 -12.51 -10.30 -13.84
N SER A 122 -11.47 -9.52 -14.14
CA SER A 122 -10.06 -9.86 -13.92
C SER A 122 -9.83 -10.21 -12.44
N THR A 123 -9.58 -11.49 -12.15
CA THR A 123 -9.32 -11.95 -10.78
C THR A 123 -8.15 -12.93 -10.77
N ILE A 124 -7.32 -12.84 -9.73
CA ILE A 124 -6.18 -13.71 -9.51
C ILE A 124 -6.53 -14.64 -8.35
N ASP A 125 -6.34 -15.95 -8.53
CA ASP A 125 -6.60 -16.94 -7.49
C ASP A 125 -5.58 -16.79 -6.34
N GLY A 126 -6.11 -16.77 -5.11
CA GLY A 126 -5.43 -16.91 -3.82
C GLY A 126 -4.14 -17.70 -3.82
N ASN A 127 -4.25 -18.89 -4.39
CA ASN A 127 -3.24 -19.94 -4.36
C ASN A 127 -2.10 -19.69 -5.37
N GLN A 128 -2.26 -18.72 -6.28
CA GLN A 128 -1.22 -18.30 -7.23
C GLN A 128 -0.35 -17.16 -6.66
N ILE A 129 -0.82 -16.47 -5.61
CA ILE A 129 -0.04 -15.47 -4.88
C ILE A 129 0.56 -16.14 -3.64
N GLY A 130 1.74 -16.73 -3.80
CA GLY A 130 2.50 -17.29 -2.68
C GLY A 130 3.23 -16.21 -1.88
N PRO A 131 3.73 -16.52 -0.67
CA PRO A 131 4.51 -15.60 0.18
C PRO A 131 5.83 -15.13 -0.45
N LYS A 132 6.19 -15.61 -1.65
CA LYS A 132 7.36 -15.18 -2.43
C LYS A 132 7.00 -14.51 -3.75
N HIS A 133 5.73 -14.36 -4.10
CA HIS A 133 5.30 -13.78 -5.38
C HIS A 133 4.57 -12.47 -5.12
N GLN A 134 5.43 -11.45 -5.20
CA GLN A 134 5.24 -10.02 -5.30
C GLN A 134 3.84 -9.63 -5.76
N PHE A 135 3.01 -9.20 -4.80
CA PHE A 135 2.19 -8.04 -5.12
C PHE A 135 3.14 -7.00 -5.71
N PRO A 136 2.82 -6.41 -6.87
CA PRO A 136 3.45 -5.18 -7.26
C PRO A 136 3.49 -4.27 -6.04
N THR A 137 4.60 -3.59 -5.83
CA THR A 137 4.80 -2.68 -4.71
C THR A 137 5.38 -1.34 -5.17
N LEU A 138 4.98 -0.26 -4.52
CA LEU A 138 5.53 1.08 -4.75
C LEU A 138 6.70 1.37 -3.82
N GLU A 139 7.67 2.14 -4.32
CA GLU A 139 8.60 2.87 -3.47
C GLU A 139 7.85 3.98 -2.73
N TYR A 140 8.30 4.34 -1.54
CA TYR A 140 7.56 5.25 -0.66
C TYR A 140 7.07 6.57 -1.29
N SER A 141 7.91 7.25 -2.07
CA SER A 141 7.51 8.53 -2.69
C SER A 141 6.34 8.37 -3.66
N GLU A 142 6.28 7.24 -4.35
CA GLU A 142 5.22 6.93 -5.30
C GLU A 142 3.97 6.44 -4.57
N PHE A 143 4.16 5.70 -3.48
CA PHE A 143 3.09 5.29 -2.60
C PHE A 143 2.39 6.51 -1.97
N GLN A 144 3.16 7.50 -1.52
CA GLN A 144 2.62 8.73 -0.97
C GLN A 144 1.81 9.53 -2.00
N GLU A 145 2.35 9.73 -3.21
CA GLU A 145 1.63 10.37 -4.33
C GLU A 145 0.31 9.67 -4.64
N TYR A 146 0.32 8.33 -4.66
CA TYR A 146 -0.89 7.54 -4.84
C TYR A 146 -1.91 7.73 -3.70
N LEU A 147 -1.46 7.68 -2.44
CA LEU A 147 -2.35 7.85 -1.29
C LEU A 147 -2.99 9.24 -1.27
N GLU A 148 -2.20 10.30 -1.49
CA GLU A 148 -2.70 11.67 -1.58
C GLU A 148 -3.81 11.78 -2.63
N LYS A 149 -3.61 11.16 -3.80
CA LYS A 149 -4.63 11.17 -4.86
C LYS A 149 -5.87 10.36 -4.50
N VAL A 150 -5.73 9.20 -3.85
CA VAL A 150 -6.89 8.43 -3.36
C VAL A 150 -7.70 9.23 -2.34
N ILE A 151 -7.03 9.93 -1.42
CA ILE A 151 -7.67 10.76 -0.39
C ILE A 151 -8.40 11.95 -1.01
N GLU A 152 -7.80 12.59 -2.02
CA GLU A 152 -8.41 13.69 -2.77
C GLU A 152 -9.69 13.24 -3.49
N LEU A 153 -9.63 12.07 -4.14
CA LEU A 153 -10.72 11.56 -4.98
C LEU A 153 -11.89 10.97 -4.17
N LYS A 154 -11.61 10.30 -3.04
CA LYS A 154 -12.65 9.78 -2.15
C LYS A 154 -13.24 10.92 -1.34
N LYS A 155 -14.57 10.99 -1.24
CA LYS A 155 -15.23 11.94 -0.34
C LYS A 155 -14.72 11.75 1.09
N ARG A 156 -14.41 12.85 1.78
CA ARG A 156 -14.59 12.88 3.24
C ARG A 156 -16.08 12.82 3.52
N SER A 157 -16.61 11.60 3.61
CA SER A 157 -17.94 11.37 4.15
C SER A 157 -17.94 11.86 5.61
N HIS A 158 -18.35 13.10 5.86
CA HIS A 158 -18.87 13.54 7.16
C HIS A 158 -20.20 12.79 7.43
N LYS A 159 -20.14 11.48 7.61
CA LYS A 159 -21.17 10.73 8.31
C LYS A 159 -20.57 10.36 9.64
N ASN A 160 -20.99 11.09 10.67
CA ASN A 160 -20.75 10.82 12.08
C ASN A 160 -20.78 9.32 12.33
N CYS A 161 -19.60 8.69 12.38
CA CYS A 161 -19.48 7.36 12.94
C CYS A 161 -19.64 7.54 14.44
N SER A 162 -20.73 7.01 15.00
CA SER A 162 -21.02 7.05 16.42
C SER A 162 -20.07 6.11 17.17
N CYS A 163 -18.83 6.53 17.29
CA CYS A 163 -17.85 6.00 18.23
C CYS A 163 -17.32 7.22 18.96
N THR A 164 -17.70 7.37 20.23
CA THR A 164 -17.28 8.45 21.12
C THR A 164 -15.75 8.55 21.17
N GLY A 165 -15.22 9.61 20.55
CA GLY A 165 -13.80 9.95 20.53
C GLY A 165 -13.59 11.02 19.46
N GLY A 166 -13.99 12.25 19.79
CA GLY A 166 -13.99 13.37 18.86
C GLY A 166 -12.61 13.59 18.23
N VAL A 167 -12.59 13.72 16.91
CA VAL A 167 -11.47 14.32 16.19
C VAL A 167 -11.99 15.62 15.60
N ASP A 168 -11.35 16.68 16.07
CA ASP A 168 -11.60 18.09 15.81
C ASP A 168 -11.50 18.43 14.32
N ASN A 169 -12.27 19.43 13.89
CA ASN A 169 -12.29 19.99 12.54
C ASN A 169 -11.02 20.84 12.23
N THR A 170 -9.91 20.58 12.91
CA THR A 170 -8.61 21.20 12.67
C THR A 170 -7.70 20.27 11.86
N LEU A 171 -8.10 19.95 10.63
CA LEU A 171 -7.10 19.63 9.59
C LEU A 171 -6.63 20.95 8.99
N GLY A 172 -5.85 21.67 9.80
CA GLY A 172 -5.10 22.83 9.37
C GLY A 172 -3.89 22.38 8.57
N VAL A 173 -3.82 22.81 7.32
CA VAL A 173 -2.60 23.07 6.52
C VAL A 173 -1.66 21.89 6.22
N ASP A 174 -1.82 20.71 6.84
CA ASP A 174 -1.07 19.50 6.49
C ASP A 174 -2.01 18.47 5.84
N ASN A 175 -1.88 18.29 4.52
CA ASN A 175 -2.77 17.45 3.71
C ASN A 175 -2.52 15.95 3.89
N THR A 176 -1.53 15.55 4.69
CA THR A 176 -1.30 14.16 5.04
C THR A 176 -2.31 13.78 6.13
N LEU A 177 -3.03 12.66 5.99
CA LEU A 177 -3.98 12.17 7.00
C LEU A 177 -3.32 11.82 8.36
N GLY A 178 -2.13 12.33 8.68
CA GLY A 178 -1.31 11.87 9.80
C GLY A 178 -0.75 10.45 9.58
N LEU A 179 -0.69 9.99 8.33
CA LEU A 179 -0.24 8.65 7.95
C LEU A 179 1.18 8.36 8.44
N ASP A 180 2.01 9.39 8.50
CA ASP A 180 3.35 9.39 9.09
C ASP A 180 3.43 8.76 10.48
N SER A 181 2.34 8.79 11.25
CA SER A 181 2.24 8.23 12.61
C SER A 181 1.64 6.84 12.69
N VAL A 182 1.23 6.25 11.57
CA VAL A 182 0.63 4.90 11.54
C VAL A 182 1.69 3.86 11.87
N LEU A 183 1.36 3.01 12.86
CA LEU A 183 2.21 1.95 13.36
C LEU A 183 2.30 0.80 12.36
N ILE A 184 3.53 0.45 11.98
CA ILE A 184 3.90 -0.75 11.23
C ILE A 184 4.54 -1.73 12.20
N ILE A 185 4.11 -2.98 12.17
CA ILE A 185 4.69 -4.08 12.95
C ILE A 185 5.20 -5.16 11.99
N ASP A 186 6.44 -5.60 12.18
CA ASP A 186 7.03 -6.70 11.42
C ASP A 186 6.78 -8.09 12.03
N GLU A 187 7.25 -9.15 11.36
CA GLU A 187 7.10 -10.54 11.81
C GLU A 187 7.81 -10.86 13.14
N HIS A 188 8.69 -9.97 13.62
CA HIS A 188 9.42 -10.09 14.88
C HIS A 188 8.83 -9.18 15.99
N GLY A 189 7.74 -8.46 15.72
CA GLY A 189 7.14 -7.52 16.65
C GLY A 189 7.90 -6.20 16.77
N LYS A 190 8.84 -5.93 15.85
CA LYS A 190 9.50 -4.62 15.79
C LYS A 190 8.51 -3.60 15.25
N ALA A 191 8.44 -2.47 15.93
CA ALA A 191 7.60 -1.35 15.56
C ALA A 191 8.38 -0.29 14.77
N ALA A 192 7.72 0.30 13.79
CA ALA A 192 8.14 1.51 13.10
C ALA A 192 6.90 2.32 12.69
N THR A 193 7.12 3.50 12.15
CA THR A 193 6.10 4.33 11.52
C THR A 193 6.45 4.59 10.06
N ILE A 194 5.48 5.09 9.29
CA ILE A 194 5.72 5.55 7.91
C ILE A 194 6.79 6.67 7.90
N ARG A 195 6.82 7.53 8.92
CA ARG A 195 7.83 8.59 9.04
C ARG A 195 9.23 8.06 9.30
N ASP A 196 9.38 7.06 10.17
CA ASP A 196 10.70 6.46 10.48
C ASP A 196 11.40 5.98 9.20
N PHE A 197 10.59 5.53 8.23
CA PHE A 197 11.06 5.14 6.92
C PHE A 197 11.57 6.35 6.09
N GLN A 198 10.82 7.46 6.05
CA GLN A 198 11.25 8.67 5.33
C GLN A 198 12.62 9.16 5.84
N GLU A 199 12.80 9.13 7.16
CA GLU A 199 14.06 9.48 7.80
C GLU A 199 15.20 8.51 7.41
N HIS A 200 14.91 7.21 7.27
CA HIS A 200 15.87 6.21 6.82
C HIS A 200 16.33 6.44 5.37
N GLN A 201 15.41 6.72 4.45
CA GLN A 201 15.75 7.03 3.04
C GLN A 201 16.60 8.29 2.92
N ASN A 202 16.26 9.32 3.68
CA ASN A 202 17.03 10.56 3.69
C ASN A 202 18.46 10.32 4.18
N LYS A 203 18.64 9.49 5.21
CA LYS A 203 19.96 9.06 5.70
C LYS A 203 20.75 8.31 4.61
N LEU A 204 20.15 7.34 3.93
CA LEU A 204 20.80 6.58 2.84
C LEU A 204 21.20 7.50 1.68
N LYS A 205 20.31 8.38 1.22
CA LYS A 205 20.60 9.35 0.14
C LYS A 205 21.78 10.27 0.51
N ASN A 206 21.84 10.72 1.76
CA ASN A 206 22.95 11.55 2.24
C ASN A 206 24.27 10.78 2.32
N GLN A 207 24.25 9.51 2.74
CA GLN A 207 25.43 8.65 2.75
C GLN A 207 25.97 8.41 1.33
N LEU A 208 25.09 8.10 0.36
CA LEU A 208 25.45 7.93 -1.05
C LEU A 208 26.05 9.19 -1.66
N LYS A 209 25.46 10.37 -1.40
CA LYS A 209 26.00 11.66 -1.85
C LYS A 209 27.37 11.99 -1.26
N ASN A 210 27.62 11.58 -0.01
CA ASN A 210 28.91 11.80 0.64
C ASN A 210 29.98 10.83 0.10
N GLN A 211 29.61 9.61 -0.28
CA GLN A 211 30.52 8.65 -0.92
C GLN A 211 30.88 9.07 -2.36
N SER A 212 29.94 9.61 -3.14
CA SER A 212 30.22 10.07 -4.51
C SER A 212 31.15 11.29 -4.55
N LYS A 213 31.00 12.23 -3.59
CA LYS A 213 31.91 13.37 -3.44
C LYS A 213 33.34 12.96 -3.05
N HIS A 214 33.48 11.85 -2.32
CA HIS A 214 34.79 11.34 -1.94
C HIS A 214 35.50 10.66 -3.13
N ASN A 215 34.75 10.05 -4.05
CA ASN A 215 35.31 9.42 -5.25
C ASN A 215 35.66 10.43 -6.36
N GLU A 216 35.01 11.59 -6.42
CA GLU A 216 35.37 12.68 -7.36
C GLU A 216 36.57 13.53 -6.90
N SER A 217 37.02 13.37 -5.65
CA SER A 217 38.20 14.05 -5.10
C SER A 217 39.46 13.17 -5.06
N GLY A 218 39.41 11.97 -5.64
CA GLY A 218 40.54 11.03 -5.75
C GLY A 218 41.51 11.39 -6.88
N GLU A 219 42.60 12.06 -6.49
CA GLU A 219 43.96 12.08 -7.09
C GLU A 219 44.11 11.98 -8.62
N THR A 220 44.47 13.11 -9.25
CA THR A 220 45.34 13.08 -10.45
C THR A 220 46.63 12.32 -10.10
N PRO A 221 47.03 11.28 -10.86
CA PRO A 221 48.28 10.59 -10.61
C PRO A 221 49.45 11.56 -10.79
N GLU A 222 50.18 11.82 -9.70
CA GLU A 222 51.39 12.63 -9.71
C GLU A 222 52.38 11.97 -10.69
N LYS A 223 52.71 12.67 -11.79
CA LYS A 223 53.69 12.19 -12.77
C LYS A 223 55.00 11.86 -12.03
N PRO A 224 55.63 10.70 -12.27
CA PRO A 224 56.86 10.34 -11.60
C PRO A 224 57.96 11.37 -11.91
N LYS A 225 58.49 11.99 -10.85
CA LYS A 225 59.62 12.92 -10.93
C LYS A 225 60.85 12.16 -11.45
N LYS A 226 61.35 12.54 -12.63
CA LYS A 226 62.59 12.00 -13.19
C LYS A 226 63.76 12.26 -12.21
N PRO A 227 64.63 11.27 -11.95
CA PRO A 227 65.80 11.47 -11.10
C PRO A 227 66.78 12.46 -11.75
N LYS A 228 67.33 13.36 -10.93
CA LYS A 228 68.41 14.27 -11.35
C LYS A 228 69.67 13.46 -11.66
N PRO A 229 70.38 13.75 -12.77
CA PRO A 229 71.63 13.07 -13.07
C PRO A 229 72.72 13.48 -12.06
N PRO A 230 73.67 12.58 -11.75
CA PRO A 230 74.78 12.89 -10.87
C PRO A 230 75.68 13.95 -11.50
N ARG A 231 76.13 14.91 -10.67
CA ARG A 231 77.18 15.86 -11.04
C ARG A 231 78.49 15.10 -11.21
N ILE A 232 79.07 15.20 -12.40
CA ILE A 232 80.50 14.96 -12.67
C ILE A 232 81.15 16.34 -12.80
#